data_AF-A0A971A881-F1
#
_entry.id   AF-A0A971A881-F1
#
_cell.length_a   1.000
_cell.length_b   1.000
_cell.length_c   1.000
_cell.angle_alpha   90.00
_cell.angle_beta   90.00
_cell.angle_gamma   90.00
#
_symmetry.space_group_name_H-M   'P 1'
#
loop_
_entity.id
_entity.type
_entity.pdbx_description
1 polymer ?
#
loop_
_entity_poly.entity_id
_entity_poly.type
_entity_poly.pdbx_seq_one_letter_code
_entity_poly.pdbx_strand_id
1 'polypeptide(L)'
;MESITGFDLQRNIAGWIIKIQSEPAVTEADAEELKSHLLEIIDNLKAAGLHEEEAFWVASRRLGNSTDWGEEYRQENNPVIQMRRSLIILAGVLAYFICYYFILSTSKLLFITLLFSHIGGHMAAEWVLRYLVSWHFAVLLFLISILFLEKKTISFIESIKLKPKHTVILLLTTVVLSITDTCLFPIVKNMISDNHPLRSQLIHFYINFDFSFPLLISLGFIFIYFRYYKKAKFQ
;
A
#
# COMPACT_ATOMS: atom_id res chain seq x y z
N MET A 1 60.74 -7.31 22.66
CA MET A 1 59.43 -7.97 22.88
C MET A 1 58.41 -7.05 22.24
N GLU A 2 58.16 -7.25 20.95
CA GLU A 2 57.18 -6.45 20.20
C GLU A 2 55.78 -6.92 20.62
N SER A 3 54.96 -6.02 21.16
CA SER A 3 53.57 -6.32 21.49
C SER A 3 52.77 -6.43 20.20
N ILE A 4 52.43 -7.66 19.81
CA ILE A 4 51.46 -7.92 18.72
C ILE A 4 50.14 -7.31 19.18
N THR A 5 49.81 -6.14 18.65
CA THR A 5 48.48 -5.54 18.78
C THR A 5 47.50 -6.44 18.04
N GLY A 6 46.77 -7.28 18.77
CA GLY A 6 45.75 -8.16 18.20
C GLY A 6 44.68 -7.37 17.44
N PHE A 7 44.12 -7.98 16.39
CA PHE A 7 43.04 -7.40 15.61
C PHE A 7 41.79 -7.16 16.48
N ASP A 8 41.30 -5.92 16.51
CA ASP A 8 40.07 -5.55 17.21
C ASP A 8 38.91 -5.47 16.21
N LEU A 9 38.08 -6.52 16.19
CA LEU A 9 36.94 -6.64 15.29
C LEU A 9 35.92 -5.51 15.49
N GLN A 10 35.62 -5.13 16.73
CA GLN A 10 34.61 -4.12 17.02
C GLN A 10 35.05 -2.73 16.53
N ARG A 11 36.33 -2.41 16.73
CA ARG A 11 36.91 -1.16 16.21
C ARG A 11 36.89 -1.11 14.68
N ASN A 12 37.16 -2.22 14.02
CA ASN A 12 37.13 -2.29 12.55
C ASN A 12 35.71 -2.18 11.99
N ILE A 13 34.72 -2.81 12.62
CA ILE A 13 33.30 -2.65 12.26
C ILE A 13 32.86 -1.19 12.45
N ALA A 14 33.19 -0.56 13.57
CA ALA A 14 32.87 0.85 13.81
C ALA A 14 33.50 1.76 12.75
N GLY A 15 34.77 1.53 12.39
CA GLY A 15 35.45 2.27 11.33
C GLY A 15 34.81 2.08 9.95
N TRP A 16 34.34 0.87 9.65
CA TRP A 16 33.63 0.57 8.41
C TRP A 16 32.28 1.29 8.32
N ILE A 17 31.50 1.32 9.42
CA ILE A 17 30.22 2.05 9.49
C ILE A 17 30.45 3.55 9.29
N ILE A 18 31.44 4.14 9.97
CA ILE A 18 31.77 5.57 9.83
C ILE A 18 32.10 5.90 8.38
N LYS A 19 32.85 5.03 7.69
CA LYS A 19 33.16 5.21 6.27
C LYS A 19 31.91 5.17 5.40
N ILE A 20 30.96 4.29 5.68
CA ILE A 20 29.70 4.20 4.93
C ILE A 20 28.80 5.41 5.18
N GLN A 21 28.66 5.83 6.44
CA GLN A 21 27.89 7.01 6.81
C GLN A 21 28.49 8.32 6.28
N SER A 22 29.76 8.31 5.85
CA SER A 22 30.38 9.47 5.19
C SER A 22 29.86 9.71 3.77
N GLU A 23 29.18 8.72 3.16
CA GLU A 23 28.53 8.87 1.86
C GLU A 23 27.18 9.57 2.02
N PRO A 24 26.95 10.76 1.40
CA PRO A 24 25.74 11.56 1.62
C PRO A 24 24.43 10.89 1.22
N ALA A 25 24.50 9.86 0.38
CA ALA A 25 23.35 9.13 -0.12
C ALA A 25 22.86 8.03 0.85
N VAL A 26 23.69 7.64 1.82
CA VAL A 26 23.40 6.55 2.75
C VAL A 26 22.75 7.13 4.01
N THR A 27 21.54 6.68 4.33
CA THR A 27 20.85 7.08 5.56
C THR A 27 21.36 6.29 6.76
N GLU A 28 21.04 6.74 7.98
CA GLU A 28 21.36 6.01 9.20
C GLU A 28 20.74 4.60 9.22
N ALA A 29 19.52 4.46 8.68
CA ALA A 29 18.86 3.17 8.56
C ALA A 29 19.59 2.22 7.60
N ASP A 30 20.03 2.73 6.45
CA ASP A 30 20.81 1.95 5.47
C ASP A 30 22.13 1.47 6.09
N ALA A 31 22.81 2.34 6.84
CA ALA A 31 24.06 1.98 7.52
C ALA A 31 23.86 0.88 8.58
N GLU A 32 22.74 0.91 9.31
CA GLU A 32 22.43 -0.12 10.31
C GLU A 32 22.01 -1.46 9.64
N GLU A 33 21.30 -1.42 8.51
CA GLU A 33 21.00 -2.61 7.70
C GLU A 33 22.28 -3.25 7.15
N LEU A 34 23.16 -2.45 6.55
CA LEU A 34 24.45 -2.89 6.04
C LEU A 34 25.35 -3.47 7.13
N LYS A 35 25.35 -2.87 8.32
CA LYS A 35 26.03 -3.42 9.50
C LYS A 35 25.45 -4.78 9.91
N SER A 36 24.13 -4.93 9.91
CA SER A 36 23.51 -6.22 10.24
C SER A 36 23.94 -7.31 9.27
N HIS A 37 23.96 -7.00 7.96
CA HIS A 37 24.45 -7.93 6.95
C HIS A 37 25.94 -8.23 7.10
N LEU A 38 26.77 -7.22 7.42
CA LEU A 38 28.19 -7.41 7.67
C LEU A 38 28.43 -8.39 8.81
N LEU A 39 27.73 -8.22 9.93
CA LEU A 39 27.81 -9.09 11.09
C LEU A 39 27.39 -10.53 10.76
N GLU A 40 26.29 -10.70 10.03
CA GLU A 40 25.81 -12.01 9.59
C GLU A 40 26.83 -12.74 8.71
N ILE A 41 27.47 -12.03 7.78
CA ILE A 41 28.50 -12.62 6.91
C ILE A 41 29.75 -12.99 7.73
N ILE A 42 30.17 -12.14 8.68
CA ILE A 42 31.30 -12.43 9.57
C ILE A 42 31.03 -13.69 10.40
N ASP A 43 29.85 -13.79 11.01
CA ASP A 43 29.48 -14.95 11.83
C ASP A 43 29.45 -16.24 11.00
N ASN A 44 28.91 -16.19 9.78
CA ASN A 44 28.91 -17.31 8.85
C ASN A 44 30.35 -17.74 8.44
N LEU A 45 31.25 -16.79 8.19
CA LEU A 45 32.63 -17.07 7.85
C LEU A 45 33.42 -17.63 9.04
N LYS A 46 33.19 -17.11 10.25
CA LYS A 46 33.77 -17.65 11.49
C LYS A 46 33.28 -19.07 11.74
N ALA A 47 31.99 -19.35 11.55
CA ALA A 47 31.44 -20.70 11.65
C ALA A 47 32.04 -21.67 10.61
N ALA A 48 32.43 -21.16 9.44
CA ALA A 48 33.16 -21.92 8.42
C ALA A 48 34.67 -22.08 8.73
N GLY A 49 35.16 -21.55 9.85
CA GLY A 49 36.52 -21.73 10.34
C GLY A 49 37.50 -20.60 10.00
N LEU A 50 37.03 -19.46 9.47
CA LEU A 50 37.91 -18.30 9.24
C LEU A 50 38.25 -17.60 10.56
N HIS A 51 39.46 -17.08 10.64
CA HIS A 51 39.87 -16.20 11.74
C HIS A 51 39.09 -14.87 11.67
N GLU A 52 38.90 -14.18 12.81
CA GLU A 52 38.05 -12.99 12.89
C GLU A 52 38.50 -11.86 11.94
N GLU A 53 39.81 -11.66 11.83
CA GLU A 53 40.39 -10.69 10.90
C GLU A 53 40.06 -11.04 9.43
N GLU A 54 40.28 -12.29 9.03
CA GLU A 54 40.01 -12.75 7.67
C GLU A 54 38.50 -12.71 7.36
N ALA A 55 37.66 -13.09 8.33
CA ALA A 55 36.21 -13.03 8.20
C ALA A 55 35.74 -11.59 7.96
N PHE A 56 36.27 -10.60 8.69
CA PHE A 56 35.97 -9.19 8.48
C PHE A 56 36.41 -8.69 7.09
N TRP A 57 37.63 -8.99 6.67
CA TRP A 57 38.14 -8.56 5.37
C TRP A 57 37.35 -9.16 4.20
N VAL A 58 36.99 -10.44 4.29
CA VAL A 58 36.18 -11.10 3.27
C VAL A 58 34.74 -10.55 3.28
N ALA A 59 34.13 -10.36 4.46
CA ALA A 59 32.78 -9.84 4.58
C ALA A 59 32.65 -8.40 4.03
N SER A 60 33.55 -7.50 4.45
CA SER A 60 33.59 -6.11 3.98
C SER A 60 33.81 -6.03 2.47
N ARG A 61 34.65 -6.90 1.90
CA ARG A 61 34.89 -6.97 0.45
C ARG A 61 33.73 -7.56 -0.34
N ARG A 62 32.98 -8.52 0.23
CA ARG A 62 31.77 -9.08 -0.38
C ARG A 62 30.63 -8.08 -0.44
N LEU A 63 30.52 -7.24 0.58
CA LEU A 63 29.55 -6.15 0.63
C LEU A 63 29.93 -5.05 -0.38
N GLY A 64 31.21 -4.68 -0.49
CA GLY A 64 31.68 -3.71 -1.50
C GLY A 64 32.19 -2.41 -0.88
N ASN A 65 32.72 -1.51 -1.72
CA ASN A 65 33.34 -0.26 -1.28
C ASN A 65 32.35 0.90 -1.25
N SER A 66 32.57 1.90 -0.38
CA SER A 66 31.69 3.08 -0.17
C SER A 66 31.26 3.80 -1.46
N THR A 67 32.14 3.83 -2.48
CA THR A 67 31.87 4.44 -3.78
C THR A 67 30.83 3.69 -4.62
N ASP A 68 30.74 2.36 -4.50
CA ASP A 68 29.78 1.55 -5.25
C ASP A 68 28.36 1.69 -4.66
N TRP A 69 28.28 1.80 -3.33
CA TRP A 69 27.05 2.08 -2.60
C TRP A 69 26.47 3.46 -2.88
N GLY A 70 27.35 4.46 -3.04
CA GLY A 70 26.95 5.85 -3.23
C GLY A 70 26.02 6.06 -4.42
N GLU A 71 26.16 5.30 -5.51
CA GLU A 71 25.29 5.43 -6.69
C GLU A 71 23.92 4.75 -6.49
N GLU A 72 23.91 3.53 -5.95
CA GLU A 72 22.68 2.75 -5.72
C GLU A 72 21.79 3.43 -4.68
N TYR A 73 22.36 3.84 -3.54
CA TYR A 73 21.62 4.58 -2.53
C TYR A 73 21.24 5.99 -3.01
N ARG A 74 22.00 6.62 -3.90
CA ARG A 74 21.60 7.93 -4.45
C ARG A 74 20.36 7.84 -5.33
N GLN A 75 20.10 6.69 -5.96
CA GLN A 75 18.85 6.44 -6.67
C GLN A 75 17.72 6.08 -5.70
N GLU A 76 17.95 5.18 -4.75
CA GLU A 76 16.91 4.70 -3.83
C GLU A 76 16.49 5.77 -2.81
N ASN A 77 17.44 6.54 -2.29
CA ASN A 77 17.22 7.65 -1.36
C ASN A 77 16.99 8.99 -2.06
N ASN A 78 16.71 8.99 -3.36
CA ASN A 78 16.33 10.20 -4.05
C ASN A 78 14.95 10.68 -3.53
N PRO A 79 14.86 11.84 -2.86
CA PRO A 79 13.61 12.31 -2.24
C PRO A 79 12.50 12.52 -3.27
N VAL A 80 12.85 12.83 -4.53
CA VAL A 80 11.88 12.99 -5.63
C VAL A 80 11.29 11.65 -6.03
N ILE A 81 12.09 10.58 -6.06
CA ILE A 81 11.64 9.23 -6.39
C ILE A 81 10.75 8.68 -5.27
N GLN A 82 11.18 8.83 -4.01
CA GLN A 82 10.38 8.44 -2.84
C GLN A 82 9.04 9.16 -2.82
N MET A 83 9.02 10.49 -3.01
CA MET A 83 7.79 11.26 -3.07
C MET A 83 6.87 10.78 -4.21
N ARG A 84 7.42 10.43 -5.38
CA ARG A 84 6.64 9.88 -6.49
C ARG A 84 6.01 8.52 -6.15
N ARG A 85 6.76 7.62 -5.49
CA ARG A 85 6.22 6.32 -5.03
C ARG A 85 5.09 6.52 -4.02
N SER A 86 5.28 7.41 -3.04
CA SER A 86 4.25 7.74 -2.04
C SER A 86 3.00 8.36 -2.66
N LEU A 87 3.13 9.20 -3.69
CA LEU A 87 1.98 9.78 -4.42
C LEU A 87 1.14 8.73 -5.15
N ILE A 88 1.75 7.66 -5.67
CA ILE A 88 1.03 6.55 -6.30
C ILE A 88 0.24 5.77 -5.26
N ILE A 89 0.85 5.46 -4.11
CA ILE A 89 0.18 4.78 -3.00
C ILE A 89 -1.01 5.63 -2.53
N LEU A 90 -0.78 6.92 -2.28
CA LEU A 90 -1.84 7.85 -1.86
C LEU A 90 -2.96 7.94 -2.89
N ALA A 91 -2.64 8.00 -4.19
CA ALA A 91 -3.66 8.01 -5.24
C ALA A 91 -4.48 6.71 -5.25
N GLY A 92 -3.87 5.54 -4.99
CA GLY A 92 -4.58 4.27 -4.84
C GLY A 92 -5.56 4.29 -3.66
N VAL A 93 -5.12 4.80 -2.50
CA VAL A 93 -5.98 4.96 -1.31
C VAL A 93 -7.14 5.93 -1.59
N LEU A 94 -6.87 7.06 -2.25
CA LEU A 94 -7.91 8.01 -2.62
C LEU A 94 -8.90 7.41 -3.64
N ALA A 95 -8.41 6.66 -4.63
CA ALA A 95 -9.27 5.97 -5.58
C ALA A 95 -10.21 4.95 -4.90
N TYR A 96 -9.72 4.23 -3.88
CA TYR A 96 -10.56 3.38 -3.05
C TYR A 96 -11.70 4.17 -2.38
N PHE A 97 -11.38 5.28 -1.70
CA PHE A 97 -12.41 6.09 -1.03
C PHE A 97 -13.39 6.73 -2.02
N ILE A 98 -12.92 7.17 -3.18
CA ILE A 98 -13.78 7.68 -4.25
C ILE A 98 -14.78 6.60 -4.67
N CYS A 99 -14.33 5.39 -4.99
CA CYS A 99 -15.21 4.29 -5.36
C CYS A 99 -16.21 3.96 -4.23
N TYR A 100 -15.73 3.87 -2.98
CA TYR A 100 -16.57 3.57 -1.82
C TYR A 100 -17.69 4.60 -1.61
N TYR A 101 -17.33 5.90 -1.51
CA TYR A 101 -18.34 6.96 -1.29
C TYR A 101 -19.20 7.21 -2.53
N PHE A 102 -18.68 6.99 -3.73
CA PHE A 102 -19.46 7.05 -4.96
C PHE A 102 -20.60 6.03 -4.90
N ILE A 103 -20.30 4.75 -4.63
CA ILE A 103 -21.28 3.66 -4.57
C ILE A 103 -22.35 3.95 -3.50
N LEU A 104 -21.96 4.39 -2.31
CA LEU A 104 -22.90 4.69 -1.24
C LEU A 104 -23.77 5.92 -1.53
N SER A 105 -23.20 6.97 -2.13
CA SER A 105 -23.96 8.17 -2.48
C SER A 105 -24.98 7.86 -3.57
N THR A 106 -24.57 7.16 -4.63
CA THR A 106 -25.45 6.80 -5.74
C THR A 106 -26.52 5.79 -5.33
N SER A 107 -26.24 4.88 -4.40
CA SER A 107 -27.26 3.95 -3.88
C SER A 107 -28.34 4.69 -3.08
N LYS A 108 -27.96 5.72 -2.31
CA LYS A 108 -28.91 6.59 -1.60
C LYS A 108 -29.75 7.42 -2.59
N LEU A 109 -29.12 7.98 -3.62
CA LEU A 109 -29.83 8.70 -4.69
C LEU A 109 -30.79 7.79 -5.46
N LEU A 110 -30.39 6.54 -5.74
CA LEU A 110 -31.26 5.52 -6.33
C LEU A 110 -32.49 5.30 -5.45
N PHE A 111 -32.31 5.07 -4.15
CA PHE A 111 -33.42 4.88 -3.22
C PHE A 111 -34.39 6.07 -3.21
N ILE A 112 -33.85 7.29 -3.11
CA ILE A 112 -34.62 8.53 -3.14
C ILE A 112 -35.44 8.63 -4.44
N THR A 113 -34.80 8.37 -5.58
CA THR A 113 -35.44 8.44 -6.91
C THR A 113 -36.57 7.41 -7.06
N LEU A 114 -36.38 6.19 -6.56
CA LEU A 114 -37.40 5.14 -6.59
C LEU A 114 -38.61 5.52 -5.73
N LEU A 115 -38.38 6.09 -4.53
CA LEU A 115 -39.48 6.59 -3.69
C LEU A 115 -40.23 7.75 -4.34
N PHE A 116 -39.54 8.70 -4.98
CA PHE A 116 -40.18 9.77 -5.75
C PHE A 116 -40.98 9.24 -6.94
N SER A 117 -40.61 8.08 -7.49
CA SER A 117 -41.34 7.38 -8.54
C SER A 117 -42.51 6.54 -8.00
N HIS A 118 -42.89 6.75 -6.73
CA HIS A 118 -43.94 6.03 -6.01
C HIS A 118 -43.75 4.50 -5.93
N ILE A 119 -42.50 4.02 -6.05
CA ILE A 119 -42.18 2.61 -5.85
C ILE A 119 -42.21 2.31 -4.35
N GLY A 120 -42.84 1.20 -3.97
CA GLY A 120 -42.95 0.79 -2.57
C GLY A 120 -41.57 0.68 -1.89
N GLY A 121 -41.47 1.14 -0.64
CA GLY A 121 -40.19 1.26 0.06
C GLY A 121 -39.40 -0.04 0.18
N HIS A 122 -40.07 -1.17 0.42
CA HIS A 122 -39.42 -2.49 0.43
C HIS A 122 -38.82 -2.86 -0.93
N MET A 123 -39.55 -2.64 -2.02
CA MET A 123 -39.03 -2.87 -3.37
C MET A 123 -37.85 -1.94 -3.67
N ALA A 124 -37.93 -0.66 -3.29
CA ALA A 124 -36.83 0.28 -3.45
C ALA A 124 -35.58 -0.18 -2.67
N ALA A 125 -35.75 -0.71 -1.46
CA ALA A 125 -34.64 -1.27 -0.67
C ALA A 125 -34.03 -2.52 -1.33
N GLU A 126 -34.83 -3.39 -1.95
CA GLU A 126 -34.30 -4.51 -2.74
C GLU A 126 -33.46 -4.05 -3.93
N TRP A 127 -33.88 -3.00 -4.64
CA TRP A 127 -33.09 -2.42 -5.72
C TRP A 127 -31.75 -1.88 -5.23
N VAL A 128 -31.74 -1.24 -4.05
CA VAL A 128 -30.49 -0.82 -3.40
C VAL A 128 -29.59 -2.01 -3.08
N LEU A 129 -30.14 -3.10 -2.51
CA LEU A 129 -29.36 -4.30 -2.24
C LEU A 129 -28.74 -4.87 -3.51
N ARG A 130 -29.54 -5.02 -4.58
CA ARG A 130 -29.06 -5.53 -5.88
C ARG A 130 -27.95 -4.63 -6.42
N TYR A 131 -28.11 -3.31 -6.34
CA TYR A 131 -27.10 -2.34 -6.75
C TYR A 131 -25.78 -2.53 -5.99
N LEU A 132 -25.82 -2.64 -4.66
CA LEU A 132 -24.63 -2.85 -3.83
C LEU A 132 -23.94 -4.19 -4.12
N VAL A 133 -24.71 -5.26 -4.34
CA VAL A 133 -24.18 -6.59 -4.70
C VAL A 133 -23.56 -6.58 -6.10
N SER A 134 -24.17 -5.88 -7.07
CA SER A 134 -23.60 -5.73 -8.41
C SER A 134 -22.21 -5.07 -8.39
N TRP A 135 -22.00 -4.08 -7.50
CA TRP A 135 -20.69 -3.48 -7.34
C TRP A 135 -19.65 -4.42 -6.73
N HIS A 136 -20.02 -5.28 -5.79
CA HIS A 136 -19.11 -6.34 -5.31
C HIS A 136 -18.67 -7.26 -6.45
N PHE A 137 -19.61 -7.68 -7.30
CA PHE A 137 -19.28 -8.52 -8.45
C PHE A 137 -18.39 -7.79 -9.46
N ALA A 138 -18.67 -6.51 -9.74
CA ALA A 138 -17.84 -5.69 -10.62
C ALA A 138 -16.41 -5.53 -10.08
N VAL A 139 -16.24 -5.28 -8.78
CA VAL A 139 -14.93 -5.20 -8.13
C VAL A 139 -14.21 -6.54 -8.17
N LEU A 140 -14.90 -7.65 -7.91
CA LEU A 140 -14.33 -8.99 -8.00
C LEU A 140 -13.80 -9.26 -9.42
N LEU A 141 -14.59 -8.97 -10.45
CA LEU A 141 -14.17 -9.12 -11.85
C LEU A 141 -12.98 -8.22 -12.19
N PHE A 142 -12.97 -6.99 -11.68
CA PHE A 142 -11.85 -6.07 -11.86
C PHE A 142 -10.56 -6.60 -11.21
N LEU A 143 -10.64 -7.11 -9.98
CA LEU A 143 -9.50 -7.74 -9.30
C LEU A 143 -9.01 -8.97 -10.06
N ILE A 144 -9.92 -9.84 -10.52
CA ILE A 144 -9.56 -10.99 -11.36
C ILE A 144 -8.87 -10.55 -12.64
N SER A 145 -9.38 -9.51 -13.32
CA SER A 145 -8.78 -8.95 -14.53
C SER A 145 -7.33 -8.50 -14.30
N ILE A 146 -7.04 -7.83 -13.17
CA ILE A 146 -5.67 -7.45 -12.80
C ILE A 146 -4.73 -8.67 -12.75
N LEU A 147 -5.22 -9.80 -12.24
CA LEU A 147 -4.43 -11.03 -12.12
C LEU A 147 -4.12 -11.69 -13.47
N PHE A 148 -5.02 -11.58 -14.44
CA PHE A 148 -4.82 -12.12 -15.79
C PHE A 148 -4.01 -11.18 -16.68
N LEU A 149 -4.18 -9.86 -16.54
CA LEU A 149 -3.55 -8.83 -17.38
C LEU A 149 -2.30 -8.21 -16.74
N GLU A 150 -1.56 -8.99 -15.95
CA GLU A 150 -0.43 -8.55 -15.13
C GLU A 150 0.56 -7.61 -15.85
N LYS A 151 1.07 -8.02 -17.03
CA LYS A 151 2.03 -7.22 -17.82
C LYS A 151 1.45 -5.86 -18.24
N LYS A 152 0.16 -5.83 -18.61
CA LYS A 152 -0.53 -4.61 -19.02
C LYS A 152 -0.78 -3.70 -17.83
N THR A 153 -1.11 -4.28 -16.67
CA THR A 153 -1.29 -3.54 -15.42
C THR A 153 0.00 -2.87 -14.96
N ILE A 154 1.13 -3.58 -14.96
CA ILE A 154 2.45 -3.01 -14.61
C ILE A 154 2.79 -1.85 -15.56
N SER A 155 2.73 -2.10 -16.87
CA SER A 155 3.01 -1.08 -17.88
C SER A 155 2.09 0.14 -17.75
N PHE A 156 0.83 -0.08 -17.41
CA PHE A 156 -0.10 1.00 -17.11
C PHE A 156 0.36 1.80 -15.88
N ILE A 157 0.64 1.16 -14.74
CA ILE A 157 1.11 1.83 -13.52
C ILE A 157 2.39 2.64 -13.76
N GLU A 158 3.35 2.08 -14.49
CA GLU A 158 4.61 2.77 -14.85
C GLU A 158 4.37 3.99 -15.75
N SER A 159 3.36 3.93 -16.61
CA SER A 159 2.99 5.05 -17.50
C SER A 159 2.34 6.22 -16.75
N ILE A 160 1.81 6.00 -15.54
CA ILE A 160 1.16 7.05 -14.77
C ILE A 160 2.21 8.03 -14.23
N LYS A 161 2.09 9.29 -14.67
CA LYS A 161 2.87 10.42 -14.17
C LYS A 161 2.00 11.29 -13.26
N LEU A 162 1.82 10.86 -12.02
CA LEU A 162 1.09 11.65 -11.02
C LEU A 162 1.90 12.87 -10.61
N LYS A 163 1.35 14.05 -10.89
CA LYS A 163 1.78 15.33 -10.30
C LYS A 163 0.95 15.64 -9.04
N PRO A 164 1.50 16.35 -8.04
CA PRO A 164 0.79 16.69 -6.80
C PRO A 164 -0.60 17.31 -7.01
N LYS A 165 -0.77 18.13 -8.06
CA LYS A 165 -2.07 18.72 -8.42
C LYS A 165 -3.18 17.68 -8.66
N HIS A 166 -2.87 16.52 -9.24
CA HIS A 166 -3.87 15.49 -9.49
C HIS A 166 -4.29 14.81 -8.19
N THR A 167 -3.35 14.59 -7.27
CA THR A 167 -3.65 14.04 -5.94
C THR A 167 -4.53 14.98 -5.12
N VAL A 168 -4.33 16.29 -5.23
CA VAL A 168 -5.23 17.30 -4.62
C VAL A 168 -6.63 17.22 -5.22
N ILE A 169 -6.76 17.08 -6.55
CA ILE A 169 -8.06 16.89 -7.20
C ILE A 169 -8.76 15.61 -6.71
N LEU A 170 -8.01 14.50 -6.60
CA LEU A 170 -8.55 13.25 -6.05
C LEU A 170 -9.04 13.45 -4.61
N LEU A 171 -8.24 14.12 -3.77
CA LEU A 171 -8.62 14.42 -2.38
C LEU A 171 -9.90 15.27 -2.29
N LEU A 172 -9.98 16.36 -3.06
CA LEU A 172 -11.17 17.21 -3.11
C LEU A 172 -12.40 16.41 -3.56
N THR A 173 -12.24 15.54 -4.57
CA THR A 173 -13.31 14.66 -5.04
C THR A 173 -13.78 13.71 -3.94
N THR A 174 -12.85 13.10 -3.20
CA THR A 174 -13.18 12.24 -2.05
C THR A 174 -13.96 12.99 -0.98
N VAL A 175 -13.53 14.21 -0.63
CA VAL A 175 -14.19 15.04 0.38
C VAL A 175 -15.62 15.38 -0.06
N VAL A 176 -15.81 15.80 -1.31
CA VAL A 176 -17.14 16.12 -1.86
C VAL A 176 -18.07 14.91 -1.82
N LEU A 177 -17.58 13.73 -2.22
CA LEU A 177 -18.38 12.50 -2.17
C LEU A 177 -18.73 12.09 -0.73
N SER A 178 -17.78 12.21 0.20
CA SER A 178 -18.02 11.91 1.62
C SER A 178 -19.05 12.84 2.26
N ILE A 179 -18.99 14.14 1.97
CA ILE A 179 -20.00 15.11 2.40
C ILE A 179 -21.36 14.76 1.78
N THR A 180 -21.39 14.46 0.48
CA THR A 180 -22.62 14.08 -0.23
C THR A 180 -23.28 12.86 0.44
N ASP A 181 -22.50 11.82 0.72
CA ASP A 181 -22.99 10.62 1.38
C ASP A 181 -23.59 10.90 2.76
N THR A 182 -22.87 11.70 3.55
CA THR A 182 -23.26 12.12 4.91
C THR A 182 -24.56 12.94 4.88
N CYS A 183 -24.71 13.84 3.90
CA CYS A 183 -25.90 14.67 3.74
C CYS A 183 -27.11 13.89 3.21
N LEU A 184 -26.92 12.86 2.39
CA LEU A 184 -28.01 12.03 1.86
C LEU A 184 -28.62 11.10 2.90
N PHE A 185 -27.83 10.64 3.87
CA PHE A 185 -28.31 9.73 4.92
C PHE A 185 -29.52 10.24 5.74
N PRO A 186 -29.52 11.47 6.29
CA PRO A 186 -30.68 11.99 7.02
C PRO A 186 -31.90 12.18 6.11
N ILE A 187 -31.71 12.51 4.83
CA ILE A 187 -32.80 12.63 3.85
C ILE A 187 -33.50 11.28 3.68
N VAL A 188 -32.74 10.23 3.37
CA VAL A 188 -33.26 8.85 3.26
C VAL A 188 -33.99 8.43 4.53
N LYS A 189 -33.39 8.70 5.71
CA LYS A 189 -33.98 8.37 7.01
C LYS A 189 -35.32 9.06 7.24
N ASN A 190 -35.44 10.34 6.90
CA ASN A 190 -36.66 11.11 7.09
C ASN A 190 -37.79 10.64 6.16
N MET A 191 -37.48 10.20 4.94
CA MET A 191 -38.48 9.67 3.99
C MET A 191 -39.15 8.37 4.45
N ILE A 192 -38.55 7.66 5.41
CA ILE A 192 -39.02 6.36 5.90
C ILE A 192 -39.23 6.34 7.42
N SER A 193 -39.35 7.51 8.06
CA SER A 193 -39.35 7.67 9.52
C SER A 193 -40.33 6.75 10.24
N ASP A 194 -41.49 6.51 9.63
CA ASP A 194 -42.61 5.81 10.25
C ASP A 194 -42.52 4.28 10.06
N ASN A 195 -41.63 3.82 9.17
CA ASN A 195 -41.47 2.41 8.81
C ASN A 195 -40.21 1.81 9.44
N HIS A 196 -40.28 1.53 10.74
CA HIS A 196 -39.15 0.98 11.52
C HIS A 196 -38.51 -0.28 10.90
N PRO A 197 -39.27 -1.27 10.38
CA PRO A 197 -38.68 -2.46 9.76
C PRO A 197 -37.86 -2.14 8.50
N LEU A 198 -38.38 -1.26 7.64
CA LEU A 198 -37.72 -0.84 6.40
C LEU A 198 -36.42 -0.08 6.68
N ARG A 199 -36.45 0.81 7.67
CA ARG A 199 -35.27 1.55 8.11
C ARG A 199 -34.18 0.60 8.62
N SER A 200 -34.56 -0.37 9.45
CA SER A 200 -33.63 -1.38 9.96
C SER A 200 -32.99 -2.17 8.81
N GLN A 201 -33.80 -2.62 7.85
CA GLN A 201 -33.33 -3.36 6.67
C GLN A 201 -32.29 -2.59 5.87
N LEU A 202 -32.53 -1.31 5.56
CA LEU A 202 -31.56 -0.47 4.84
C LEU A 202 -30.27 -0.26 5.61
N ILE A 203 -30.35 -0.03 6.92
CA ILE A 203 -29.17 0.11 7.78
C ILE A 203 -28.33 -1.17 7.73
N HIS A 204 -28.96 -2.35 7.80
CA HIS A 204 -28.25 -3.62 7.67
C HIS A 204 -27.56 -3.78 6.32
N PHE A 205 -28.17 -3.33 5.23
CA PHE A 205 -27.52 -3.37 3.90
C PHE A 205 -26.27 -2.51 3.84
N TYR A 206 -26.30 -1.30 4.39
CA TYR A 206 -25.14 -0.43 4.43
C TYR A 206 -24.05 -0.95 5.36
N ILE A 207 -24.40 -1.44 6.56
CA ILE A 207 -23.43 -2.05 7.48
C ILE A 207 -22.75 -3.25 6.83
N ASN A 208 -23.52 -4.12 6.15
CA ASN A 208 -22.95 -5.26 5.46
C ASN A 208 -21.97 -4.82 4.37
N PHE A 209 -22.32 -3.79 3.58
CA PHE A 209 -21.44 -3.22 2.57
C PHE A 209 -20.16 -2.63 3.18
N ASP A 210 -20.28 -1.88 4.28
CA ASP A 210 -19.16 -1.27 5.00
C ASP A 210 -18.16 -2.31 5.51
N PHE A 211 -18.62 -3.52 5.82
CA PHE A 211 -17.76 -4.62 6.21
C PHE A 211 -17.22 -5.41 5.01
N SER A 212 -18.06 -5.75 4.04
CA SER A 212 -17.70 -6.65 2.94
C SER A 212 -16.84 -5.99 1.87
N PHE A 213 -17.06 -4.70 1.58
CA PHE A 213 -16.32 -3.99 0.54
C PHE A 213 -14.83 -3.82 0.86
N PRO A 214 -14.42 -3.34 2.05
CA PRO A 214 -13.00 -3.28 2.40
C PRO A 214 -12.35 -4.67 2.46
N LEU A 215 -13.08 -5.68 2.93
CA LEU A 215 -12.60 -7.06 3.02
C LEU A 215 -12.31 -7.62 1.62
N LEU A 216 -13.21 -7.41 0.66
CA LEU A 216 -13.01 -7.81 -0.74
C LEU A 216 -11.75 -7.17 -1.35
N ILE A 217 -11.58 -5.86 -1.16
CA ILE A 217 -10.41 -5.12 -1.65
C ILE A 217 -9.12 -5.65 -1.00
N SER A 218 -9.15 -5.87 0.32
CA SER A 218 -7.99 -6.38 1.08
C SER A 218 -7.58 -7.78 0.63
N LEU A 219 -8.54 -8.70 0.43
CA LEU A 219 -8.27 -10.03 -0.12
C LEU A 219 -7.66 -9.95 -1.52
N GLY A 220 -8.13 -9.03 -2.36
CA GLY A 220 -7.56 -8.75 -3.67
C GLY A 220 -6.08 -8.36 -3.59
N PHE A 221 -5.74 -7.41 -2.71
CA PHE A 221 -4.36 -7.00 -2.49
C PHE A 221 -3.48 -8.11 -1.93
N ILE A 222 -3.98 -8.92 -0.99
CA ILE A 222 -3.25 -10.08 -0.45
C ILE A 222 -2.90 -11.07 -1.56
N PHE A 223 -3.86 -11.38 -2.44
CA PHE A 223 -3.61 -12.31 -3.54
C PHE A 223 -2.57 -11.76 -4.53
N ILE A 224 -2.65 -10.47 -4.86
CA ILE A 224 -1.65 -9.78 -5.70
C ILE A 224 -0.28 -9.87 -5.02
N TYR A 225 -0.18 -9.52 -3.73
CA TYR A 225 1.06 -9.56 -2.96
C TYR A 225 1.73 -10.94 -3.00
N PHE A 226 1.01 -12.00 -2.65
CA PHE A 226 1.57 -13.36 -2.65
C PHE A 226 2.05 -13.80 -4.05
N ARG A 227 1.32 -13.40 -5.10
CA ARG A 227 1.69 -13.72 -6.48
C ARG A 227 3.01 -13.05 -6.88
N TYR A 228 3.20 -11.78 -6.54
CA TYR A 228 4.43 -11.04 -6.84
C TYR A 228 5.60 -11.45 -5.95
N TYR A 229 5.36 -11.67 -4.65
CA TYR A 229 6.38 -12.18 -3.73
C TYR A 229 6.96 -13.51 -4.19
N LYS A 230 6.10 -14.43 -4.66
CA LYS A 230 6.56 -15.71 -5.22
C LYS A 230 7.49 -15.50 -6.42
N LYS A 231 7.23 -14.54 -7.31
CA LYS A 231 8.12 -14.28 -8.46
C LYS A 231 9.46 -13.69 -8.05
N ALA A 232 9.48 -12.76 -7.10
CA ALA A 232 10.71 -12.11 -6.64
C ALA A 232 11.66 -13.08 -5.92
N LYS A 233 11.16 -14.07 -5.19
CA LYS A 233 11.98 -15.07 -4.48
C LYS A 233 12.64 -16.11 -5.41
N PHE A 234 12.19 -16.23 -6.66
CA PHE A 234 12.71 -17.20 -7.65
C PHE A 234 13.43 -16.52 -8.83
N GLN A 235 13.77 -15.24 -8.71
CA GLN A 235 14.74 -14.53 -9.55
C GLN A 235 16.03 -14.34 -8.77
#